data_AF-A0A821SY03-F1
#
_entry.id   AF-A0A821SY03-F1
#
_cell.length_a   1.000
_cell.length_b   1.000
_cell.length_c   1.000
_cell.angle_alpha   90.00
_cell.angle_beta   90.00
_cell.angle_gamma   90.00
#
_symmetry.space_group_name_H-M   'P 1'
#
loop_
_entity.id
_entity.type
_entity.pdbx_description
1 polymer ?
#
loop_
_entity_poly.entity_id
_entity_poly.type
_entity_poly.pdbx_seq_one_letter_code
_entity_poly.pdbx_strand_id
1 'polypeptide(L)'
;MKPAPDRTKKELLDFLRTTYRDKDEQLRIIDEFDHNYSMDRAVWWYTKYTLFYSFLNQALRNHDFDVLTAFRFFIIDLYEQLSREHQKYLAALNKSNIRVYRGQAINENELELINDSIGECISMNSFLSTTTTRETAVF
;
A
#
# COMPACT_ATOMS: atom_id res chain seq x y z
N MET A 1 -18.78 1.36 -8.38
CA MET A 1 -19.45 2.48 -7.68
C MET A 1 -18.57 2.87 -6.50
N LYS A 2 -18.00 4.08 -6.48
CA LYS A 2 -17.17 4.54 -5.34
C LYS A 2 -18.07 4.60 -4.10
N PRO A 3 -17.76 3.88 -3.01
CA PRO A 3 -18.63 3.89 -1.84
C PRO A 3 -18.60 5.28 -1.18
N ALA A 4 -19.67 5.64 -0.48
CA ALA A 4 -19.78 6.96 0.17
C ALA A 4 -18.59 7.17 1.14
N PRO A 5 -17.70 8.16 0.89
CA PRO A 5 -16.42 8.27 1.58
C PRO A 5 -16.55 8.30 3.09
N ASP A 6 -17.52 9.05 3.61
CA ASP A 6 -17.71 9.29 5.04
C ASP A 6 -18.06 8.02 5.82
N ARG A 7 -18.91 7.16 5.26
CA ARG A 7 -19.28 5.89 5.90
C ARG A 7 -18.11 4.91 5.92
N THR A 8 -17.43 4.77 4.79
CA THR A 8 -16.31 3.82 4.66
C THR A 8 -15.09 4.24 5.45
N LYS A 9 -14.84 5.56 5.56
CA LYS A 9 -13.80 6.11 6.41
C LYS A 9 -14.09 5.85 7.88
N LYS A 10 -15.35 6.04 8.31
CA LYS A 10 -15.75 5.72 9.67
C LYS A 10 -15.53 4.24 10.01
N GLU A 11 -15.93 3.33 9.13
CA GLU A 11 -15.71 1.89 9.31
C GLU A 11 -14.22 1.54 9.47
N LEU A 12 -13.34 2.15 8.66
CA LEU A 12 -11.89 2.00 8.81
C LEU A 12 -11.39 2.52 10.16
N LEU A 13 -11.82 3.72 10.56
CA LEU A 13 -11.40 4.34 11.82
C LEU A 13 -11.83 3.53 13.03
N ASP A 14 -13.08 3.05 13.05
CA ASP A 14 -13.62 2.22 14.13
C ASP A 14 -12.84 0.89 14.23
N PHE A 15 -12.52 0.29 13.08
CA PHE A 15 -11.70 -0.92 13.00
C PHE A 15 -10.28 -0.68 13.55
N LEU A 16 -9.61 0.39 13.11
CA LEU A 16 -8.25 0.73 13.53
C LEU A 16 -8.19 1.08 15.02
N ARG A 17 -9.14 1.87 15.53
CA ARG A 17 -9.22 2.21 16.96
C ARG A 17 -9.44 0.98 17.84
N THR A 18 -10.22 0.01 17.36
CA THR A 18 -10.41 -1.27 18.07
C THR A 18 -9.13 -2.10 18.07
N THR A 19 -8.44 -2.18 16.92
CA THR A 19 -7.20 -2.94 16.74
C THR A 19 -6.04 -2.39 17.57
N TYR A 20 -5.97 -1.06 17.70
CA TYR A 20 -4.87 -0.33 18.36
C TYR A 20 -5.29 0.33 19.67
N ARG A 21 -6.35 -0.16 20.34
CA ARG A 21 -6.95 0.48 21.53
C ARG A 21 -5.99 0.75 22.69
N ASP A 22 -4.91 -0.04 22.80
CA ASP A 22 -3.92 0.03 23.87
C ASP A 22 -2.56 0.59 23.37
N LYS A 23 -2.58 1.35 22.26
CA LYS A 23 -1.40 1.78 21.51
C LYS A 23 -1.44 3.28 21.22
N ASP A 24 -1.04 4.10 22.19
CA ASP A 24 -1.16 5.56 22.18
C ASP A 24 -0.58 6.23 20.93
N GLU A 25 0.58 5.77 20.45
CA GLU A 25 1.21 6.33 19.23
C GLU A 25 0.34 6.10 18.00
N GLN A 26 -0.16 4.88 17.82
CA GLN A 26 -1.02 4.51 16.69
C GLN A 26 -2.36 5.23 16.77
N LEU A 27 -2.95 5.39 17.96
CA LEU A 27 -4.17 6.16 18.15
C LEU A 27 -4.01 7.62 17.73
N ARG A 28 -2.88 8.27 18.07
CA ARG A 28 -2.58 9.63 17.60
C ARG A 28 -2.48 9.74 16.08
N ILE A 29 -1.88 8.76 15.42
CA ILE A 29 -1.80 8.71 13.95
C ILE A 29 -3.19 8.54 13.34
N ILE A 30 -4.03 7.68 13.93
CA ILE A 30 -5.42 7.46 13.50
C ILE A 30 -6.24 8.74 13.65
N ASP A 31 -6.08 9.48 14.73
CA ASP A 31 -6.76 10.76 14.92
C ASP A 31 -6.26 11.84 13.96
N GLU A 32 -4.95 11.92 13.68
CA GLU A 32 -4.41 12.83 12.66
C GLU A 32 -4.99 12.50 11.28
N PHE A 33 -5.12 11.20 10.95
CA PHE A 33 -5.74 10.74 9.72
C PHE A 33 -7.22 11.12 9.65
N ASP A 34 -7.98 10.94 10.74
CA ASP A 34 -9.39 11.31 10.79
C ASP A 34 -9.60 12.79 10.46
N HIS A 35 -8.79 13.68 11.02
CA HIS A 35 -8.96 15.13 10.82
C HIS A 35 -8.38 15.65 9.50
N ASN A 36 -7.29 15.06 9.01
CA ASN A 36 -6.49 15.65 7.92
C ASN A 36 -6.47 14.83 6.63
N TYR A 37 -7.16 13.69 6.57
CA TYR A 37 -7.20 12.87 5.37
C TYR A 37 -7.92 13.56 4.20
N SER A 38 -7.30 13.50 3.02
CA SER A 38 -7.92 13.79 1.73
C SER A 38 -7.42 12.80 0.68
N MET A 39 -8.20 12.58 -0.38
CA MET A 39 -7.86 11.62 -1.44
C MET A 39 -6.54 11.96 -2.17
N ASP A 40 -6.15 13.23 -2.21
CA ASP A 40 -4.86 13.67 -2.80
C ASP A 40 -3.67 13.50 -1.85
N ARG A 41 -3.89 12.94 -0.66
CA ARG A 41 -2.84 12.60 0.30
C ARG A 41 -2.78 11.10 0.62
N ALA A 42 -3.50 10.24 -0.11
CA ALA A 42 -3.49 8.80 0.12
C ALA A 42 -2.08 8.19 0.09
N VAL A 43 -1.24 8.53 -0.91
CA VAL A 43 0.16 8.09 -1.02
C VAL A 43 0.99 8.61 0.18
N TRP A 44 0.77 9.84 0.60
CA TRP A 44 1.47 10.40 1.77
C TRP A 44 1.09 9.67 3.05
N TRP A 45 -0.19 9.35 3.27
CA TRP A 45 -0.64 8.58 4.42
C TRP A 45 -0.14 7.15 4.40
N TYR A 46 -0.11 6.55 3.21
CA TYR A 46 0.46 5.23 2.99
C TYR A 46 1.96 5.18 3.28
N THR A 47 2.73 6.25 3.03
CA THR A 47 4.20 6.23 3.13
C THR A 47 4.77 6.90 4.38
N LYS A 48 4.13 7.96 4.91
CA LYS A 48 4.68 8.75 6.03
C LYS A 48 4.71 7.96 7.33
N TYR A 49 3.67 7.19 7.60
CA TYR A 49 3.54 6.41 8.81
C TYR A 49 3.56 4.93 8.45
N THR A 50 4.35 4.14 9.18
CA THR A 50 4.44 2.69 8.97
C THR A 50 3.10 1.98 9.21
N LEU A 51 2.15 2.60 9.91
CA LEU A 51 0.84 2.05 10.23
C LEU A 51 0.07 1.62 8.98
N PHE A 52 -0.27 2.56 8.09
CA PHE A 52 -1.09 2.27 6.91
C PHE A 52 -0.36 1.34 5.93
N TYR A 53 0.94 1.58 5.71
CA TYR A 53 1.79 0.71 4.91
C TYR A 53 1.77 -0.74 5.41
N SER A 54 2.10 -0.94 6.68
CA SER A 54 2.32 -2.28 7.23
C SER A 54 1.00 -3.04 7.32
N PHE A 55 -0.05 -2.35 7.79
CA PHE A 55 -1.34 -2.97 8.03
C PHE A 55 -2.03 -3.36 6.71
N LEU A 56 -2.05 -2.46 5.72
CA LEU A 56 -2.65 -2.77 4.42
C LEU A 56 -1.89 -3.90 3.70
N ASN A 57 -0.55 -3.88 3.70
CA ASN A 57 0.21 -4.94 3.04
C ASN A 57 0.13 -6.28 3.78
N GLN A 58 -0.02 -6.27 5.10
CA GLN A 58 -0.27 -7.49 5.85
C GLN A 58 -1.63 -8.10 5.48
N ALA A 59 -2.67 -7.28 5.40
CA ALA A 59 -4.00 -7.72 4.98
C ALA A 59 -4.02 -8.29 3.56
N LEU A 60 -3.30 -7.65 2.63
CA LEU A 60 -3.17 -8.14 1.26
C LEU A 60 -2.46 -9.50 1.19
N ARG A 61 -1.36 -9.69 1.95
CA ARG A 61 -0.63 -10.97 1.99
C ARG A 61 -1.43 -12.10 2.60
N ASN A 62 -2.25 -11.79 3.61
CA ASN A 62 -3.02 -12.79 4.33
C ASN A 62 -4.43 -12.99 3.76
N HIS A 63 -4.79 -12.26 2.70
CA HIS A 63 -6.15 -12.22 2.15
C HIS A 63 -7.22 -11.93 3.22
N ASP A 64 -6.91 -11.00 4.13
CA ASP A 64 -7.82 -10.60 5.21
C ASP A 64 -8.94 -9.73 4.63
N PHE A 65 -10.04 -10.38 4.22
CA PHE A 65 -11.16 -9.72 3.56
C PHE A 65 -11.85 -8.68 4.43
N ASP A 66 -11.86 -8.84 5.76
CA ASP A 66 -12.47 -7.88 6.66
C ASP A 66 -11.66 -6.59 6.69
N VAL A 67 -10.33 -6.70 6.82
CA VAL A 67 -9.43 -5.55 6.75
C VAL A 67 -9.48 -4.91 5.36
N LEU A 68 -9.41 -5.70 4.29
CA LEU A 68 -9.46 -5.17 2.92
C LEU A 68 -10.79 -4.45 2.63
N THR A 69 -11.89 -4.94 3.20
CA THR A 69 -13.19 -4.27 3.12
C THR A 69 -13.18 -2.97 3.89
N ALA A 70 -12.63 -2.92 5.11
CA ALA A 70 -12.49 -1.67 5.86
C ALA A 70 -11.62 -0.65 5.11
N PHE A 71 -10.51 -1.10 4.50
CA PHE A 71 -9.58 -0.27 3.73
C PHE A 71 -10.05 0.10 2.33
N ARG A 72 -11.21 -0.41 1.85
CA ARG A 72 -11.62 -0.32 0.45
C ARG A 72 -11.57 1.08 -0.15
N PHE A 73 -12.01 2.10 0.58
CA PHE A 73 -11.98 3.48 0.07
C PHE A 73 -10.54 4.01 -0.03
N PHE A 74 -9.71 3.70 0.96
CA PHE A 74 -8.32 4.12 1.00
C PHE A 74 -7.50 3.43 -0.11
N ILE A 75 -7.78 2.15 -0.39
CA ILE A 75 -7.18 1.42 -1.51
C ILE A 75 -7.54 2.08 -2.85
N ILE A 76 -8.81 2.47 -3.03
CA ILE A 76 -9.26 3.17 -4.24
C ILE A 76 -8.53 4.50 -4.38
N ASP A 77 -8.51 5.33 -3.34
CA ASP A 77 -7.85 6.65 -3.37
C ASP A 77 -6.33 6.51 -3.59
N LEU A 78 -5.70 5.51 -2.97
CA LEU A 78 -4.28 5.21 -3.12
C LEU A 78 -3.96 4.80 -4.57
N TYR A 79 -4.75 3.90 -5.17
CA TYR A 79 -4.59 3.49 -6.56
C TYR A 79 -4.80 4.65 -7.53
N GLU A 80 -5.85 5.45 -7.31
CA GLU A 80 -6.15 6.63 -8.14
C GLU A 80 -5.01 7.64 -8.07
N GLN A 81 -4.48 7.93 -6.88
CA GLN A 81 -3.35 8.85 -6.73
C GLN A 81 -2.07 8.29 -7.35
N LEU A 82 -1.71 7.03 -7.08
CA LEU A 82 -0.53 6.39 -7.66
C LEU A 82 -0.57 6.40 -9.19
N SER A 83 -1.73 6.17 -9.79
CA SER A 83 -1.93 6.20 -11.23
C SER A 83 -1.69 7.61 -11.80
N ARG A 84 -2.21 8.66 -11.15
CA ARG A 84 -1.96 10.06 -11.53
C ARG A 84 -0.48 10.43 -11.40
N GLU A 85 0.15 10.07 -10.28
CA GLU A 85 1.56 10.38 -10.03
C GLU A 85 2.49 9.61 -10.97
N HIS A 86 2.17 8.36 -11.31
CA HIS A 86 2.92 7.58 -12.28
C HIS A 86 2.87 8.22 -13.68
N GLN A 87 1.69 8.64 -14.14
CA GLN A 87 1.55 9.34 -15.42
C GLN A 87 2.35 10.64 -15.46
N LYS A 88 2.27 11.45 -14.40
CA LYS A 88 3.08 12.68 -14.26
C LYS A 88 4.58 12.39 -14.30
N TYR A 89 5.02 11.36 -13.59
CA TYR A 89 6.41 10.97 -13.53
C TYR A 89 6.94 10.51 -14.89
N LEU A 90 6.19 9.68 -15.61
CA LEU A 90 6.52 9.25 -16.97
C LEU A 90 6.56 10.40 -17.97
N ALA A 91 5.58 11.31 -17.90
CA ALA A 91 5.54 12.50 -18.76
C ALA A 91 6.76 13.41 -18.51
N ALA A 92 7.14 13.63 -17.25
CA ALA A 92 8.32 14.41 -16.90
C ALA A 92 9.63 13.78 -17.40
N LEU A 93 9.69 12.45 -17.47
CA LEU A 93 10.85 11.71 -18.00
C LEU A 93 10.83 11.56 -19.53
N ASN A 94 9.73 11.92 -20.20
CA ASN A 94 9.47 11.61 -21.60
C ASN A 94 9.68 10.11 -21.93
N LYS A 95 9.15 9.23 -21.09
CA LYS A 95 9.25 7.76 -21.22
C LYS A 95 7.88 7.11 -21.12
N SER A 96 7.73 5.96 -21.78
CA SER A 96 6.53 5.11 -21.66
C SER A 96 6.63 4.05 -20.56
N ASN A 97 7.83 3.79 -20.04
CA ASN A 97 8.07 2.87 -18.95
C ASN A 97 9.30 3.29 -18.12
N ILE A 98 9.41 2.70 -16.93
CA ILE A 98 10.58 2.82 -16.07
C ILE A 98 11.02 1.44 -15.61
N ARG A 99 12.32 1.32 -15.37
CA ARG A 99 12.90 0.19 -14.66
C ARG A 99 13.05 0.57 -13.19
N VAL A 100 12.59 -0.32 -12.33
CA VAL A 100 12.71 -0.19 -10.88
C VAL A 100 13.27 -1.48 -10.29
N TYR A 101 13.83 -1.39 -9.10
CA TYR A 101 14.45 -2.47 -8.37
C TYR A 101 13.88 -2.52 -6.95
N ARG A 102 13.87 -3.71 -6.36
CA ARG A 102 13.45 -3.94 -4.98
C ARG A 102 14.25 -5.09 -4.42
N GLY A 103 14.82 -4.89 -3.23
CA GLY A 103 15.32 -5.99 -2.41
C GLY A 103 14.15 -6.71 -1.75
N GLN A 104 14.18 -8.03 -1.77
CA GLN A 104 13.16 -8.86 -1.14
C GLN A 104 13.85 -10.03 -0.44
N ALA A 105 13.73 -10.10 0.88
CA ALA A 105 14.05 -11.31 1.61
C ALA A 105 13.00 -12.36 1.25
N ILE A 106 13.46 -13.52 0.78
CA ILE A 106 12.65 -14.69 0.44
C ILE A 106 13.26 -15.92 1.10
N ASN A 107 12.42 -16.89 1.46
CA ASN A 107 12.87 -18.19 1.92
C ASN A 107 13.12 -19.16 0.74
N GLU A 108 13.67 -20.34 1.03
CA GLU A 108 13.99 -21.36 0.01
C GLU A 108 12.76 -21.81 -0.79
N ASN A 109 11.61 -22.00 -0.13
CA ASN A 109 10.37 -22.39 -0.81
C ASN A 109 9.85 -21.29 -1.75
N GLU A 110 9.98 -20.02 -1.35
CA GLU A 110 9.64 -18.88 -2.22
C GLU A 110 10.57 -18.79 -3.43
N LEU A 111 11.86 -19.10 -3.25
CA LEU A 111 12.83 -19.15 -4.34
C LEU A 111 12.51 -20.28 -5.33
N GLU A 112 12.18 -21.47 -4.83
CA GLU A 112 11.73 -22.60 -5.66
C GLU A 112 10.47 -22.24 -6.44
N LEU A 113 9.47 -21.65 -5.78
CA LEU A 113 8.25 -21.18 -6.45
C LEU A 113 8.55 -20.19 -7.59
N ILE A 114 9.48 -19.26 -7.38
CA ILE A 114 9.88 -18.30 -8.42
C ILE A 114 10.59 -19.01 -9.58
N ASN A 115 11.45 -19.98 -9.30
CA ASN A 115 12.13 -20.78 -10.34
C ASN A 115 11.14 -21.62 -11.16
N ASP A 116 10.16 -22.24 -10.50
CA ASP A 116 9.13 -23.04 -11.15
C ASP A 116 8.15 -22.17 -11.97
N SER A 117 8.10 -20.87 -11.69
CA SER A 117 7.26 -19.90 -12.42
C SER A 117 7.94 -19.30 -13.66
N ILE A 118 9.10 -19.81 -14.10
CA ILE A 118 9.76 -19.32 -15.32
C ILE A 118 8.88 -19.60 -16.55
N GLY A 119 8.48 -18.54 -17.24
CA GLY A 119 7.55 -18.61 -18.37
C GLY A 119 6.09 -18.34 -17.99
N GLU A 120 5.79 -18.23 -16.69
CA GLU A 120 4.47 -17.97 -16.14
C GLU A 120 4.32 -16.53 -15.62
N CYS A 121 3.12 -16.18 -15.15
CA CYS A 121 2.82 -14.90 -14.51
C CYS A 121 2.83 -15.02 -12.97
N ILE A 122 3.49 -14.08 -12.30
CA ILE A 122 3.48 -13.96 -10.85
C ILE A 122 2.53 -12.84 -10.42
N SER A 123 1.55 -13.16 -9.57
CA SER A 123 0.71 -12.15 -8.93
C SER A 123 1.36 -11.63 -7.65
N MET A 124 1.36 -10.31 -7.47
CA MET A 124 1.89 -9.67 -6.27
C MET A 124 0.74 -9.21 -5.38
N ASN A 125 0.55 -9.85 -4.23
CA ASN A 125 -0.51 -9.51 -3.27
C ASN A 125 -0.03 -8.46 -2.27
N SER A 126 0.52 -7.36 -2.77
CA SER A 126 0.95 -6.19 -1.98
C SER A 126 1.26 -5.00 -2.88
N PHE A 127 1.29 -3.80 -2.30
CA PHE A 127 1.87 -2.63 -2.95
C PHE A 127 3.40 -2.69 -2.83
N LEU A 128 4.09 -2.53 -3.96
CA LEU A 128 5.55 -2.64 -4.02
C LEU A 128 6.22 -1.28 -3.82
N SER A 129 6.96 -1.15 -2.73
CA SER A 129 7.99 -0.11 -2.58
C SER A 129 9.22 -0.51 -3.39
N THR A 130 9.69 0.39 -4.26
CA THR A 130 10.80 0.15 -5.21
C THR A 130 11.71 1.38 -5.31
N THR A 131 12.91 1.21 -5.84
CA THR A 131 13.89 2.26 -6.13
C THR A 131 14.29 2.25 -7.61
N THR A 132 14.68 3.39 -8.17
CA THR A 132 15.28 3.48 -9.51
C THR A 132 16.79 3.18 -9.49
N THR A 133 17.40 3.18 -8.31
CA THR A 133 18.83 2.93 -8.09
C THR A 133 19.03 1.47 -7.67
N ARG A 134 19.71 0.68 -8.51
CA ARG A 134 19.90 -0.75 -8.26
C ARG A 134 20.67 -1.00 -6.97
N GLU A 135 21.67 -0.19 -6.70
CA GLU A 135 22.55 -0.31 -5.54
C GLU A 135 21.74 -0.24 -4.24
N THR A 136 20.74 0.65 -4.16
CA THR A 136 19.84 0.77 -3.02
C THR A 136 18.99 -0.47 -2.78
N ALA A 137 18.74 -1.31 -3.80
CA ALA A 137 17.90 -2.50 -3.69
C ALA A 137 18.68 -3.77 -3.34
N VAL A 138 20.01 -3.77 -3.44
CA VAL A 138 20.85 -4.96 -3.23
C VAL A 138 21.30 -5.09 -1.76
N PHE A 139 21.16 -4.03 -0.97
CA PHE A 139 21.39 -4.01 0.48
C PHE A 139 20.11 -4.33 1.25
#